data_AF-A0A0B4DBX8-F1
#
_entry.id   AF-A0A0B4DBX8-F1
#
_cell.length_a   1.000
_cell.length_b   1.000
_cell.length_c   1.000
_cell.angle_alpha   90.00
_cell.angle_beta   90.00
_cell.angle_gamma   90.00
#
_symmetry.space_group_name_H-M   'P 1'
#
loop_
_entity.id
_entity.type
_entity.pdbx_description
1 polymer ?
#
loop_
_entity_poly.entity_id
_entity_poly.type
_entity_poly.pdbx_seq_one_letter_code
_entity_poly.pdbx_strand_id
1 'polypeptide(L)'
;MRLLFFCFLLIGNFFNSQIRKDTLGEIKYPDCVEFDKKDKEYYDRLMEESKETDYSGLADVIIKNINTKSLKTKNLKLYIRKIRTICGNEIDYSVCSSKINIINPIYNEYKFWTEKSIKDLSKKLDKNLIFAVKYYGFGNSEIFLNEETYSDRYVSKEVRKFITSQKKGTYNEASFYYIPSSEKVKTEVEKADYLSLHFTNHLKKIVVVKYNINGEDIYKTFQYDHKKWKVIDNKNEFKFIN
;
A
#
# COMPACT_ATOMS: atom_id res chain seq x y z
N MET A 1 43.54 -20.89 55.39
CA MET A 1 43.69 -20.15 54.12
C MET A 1 42.90 -20.80 52.95
N ARG A 2 41.68 -21.31 53.20
CA ARG A 2 40.79 -21.88 52.15
C ARG A 2 39.38 -21.25 52.14
N LEU A 3 39.03 -20.43 53.13
CA LEU A 3 37.71 -19.77 53.21
C LEU A 3 37.64 -18.42 52.47
N LEU A 4 38.77 -17.72 52.28
CA LEU A 4 38.79 -16.41 51.62
C LEU A 4 38.65 -16.48 50.09
N PHE A 5 38.99 -17.62 49.48
CA PHE A 5 38.86 -17.82 48.03
C PHE A 5 37.43 -18.12 47.58
N PHE A 6 36.58 -18.62 48.48
CA PHE A 6 35.18 -18.93 48.17
C PHE A 6 34.27 -17.68 48.20
N CYS A 7 34.61 -16.66 48.98
CA CYS A 7 33.85 -15.40 48.98
C CYS A 7 34.04 -14.59 47.69
N PHE A 8 35.19 -14.69 47.03
CA PHE A 8 35.43 -13.98 45.75
C PHE A 8 34.69 -14.62 44.56
N LEU A 9 34.41 -15.93 44.60
CA LEU A 9 33.66 -16.63 43.54
C LEU A 9 32.14 -16.46 43.64
N LEU A 10 31.61 -16.11 44.82
CA LEU A 10 30.18 -15.83 45.01
C LEU A 10 29.80 -14.38 44.69
N ILE A 11 30.73 -13.43 44.84
CA ILE A 11 30.51 -12.02 44.45
C ILE A 11 30.59 -11.85 42.92
N GLY A 12 31.43 -12.64 42.24
CA GLY A 12 31.55 -12.61 40.77
C GLY A 12 30.30 -13.10 40.01
N ASN A 13 29.45 -13.91 40.65
CA ASN A 13 28.23 -14.43 40.03
C ASN A 13 26.98 -13.55 40.24
N PHE A 14 27.04 -12.55 41.13
CA PHE A 14 25.95 -11.58 41.29
C PHE A 14 26.03 -10.38 40.32
N PHE A 15 27.15 -10.20 39.62
CA PHE A 15 27.31 -9.13 38.62
C PHE A 15 26.97 -9.54 37.18
N ASN A 16 26.58 -10.79 36.93
CA ASN A 16 26.37 -11.30 35.56
C ASN A 16 24.90 -11.54 35.17
N SER A 17 23.93 -10.95 35.90
CA SER A 17 22.50 -11.08 35.56
C SER A 17 21.77 -9.76 35.30
N GLN A 18 22.47 -8.63 35.26
CA GLN A 18 21.94 -7.41 34.64
C GLN A 18 22.52 -7.25 33.24
N ILE A 19 22.19 -8.20 32.36
CA ILE A 19 21.96 -7.84 30.95
C ILE A 19 20.82 -6.81 31.04
N ARG A 20 21.18 -5.52 31.04
CA ARG A 20 20.21 -4.47 30.81
C ARG A 20 19.49 -4.90 29.54
N LYS A 21 18.19 -5.17 29.66
CA LYS A 21 17.32 -5.09 28.51
C LYS A 21 17.64 -3.72 27.94
N ASP A 22 18.32 -3.69 26.80
CA ASP A 22 18.32 -2.53 25.94
C ASP A 22 16.85 -2.35 25.54
N THR A 23 16.07 -1.74 26.44
CA THR A 23 15.00 -0.85 26.03
C THR A 23 15.72 0.18 25.18
N LEU A 24 15.79 -0.11 23.88
CA LEU A 24 15.61 0.91 22.86
C LEU A 24 14.39 1.69 23.32
N GLY A 25 14.61 2.70 24.17
CA GLY A 25 13.58 3.68 24.46
C GLY A 25 13.09 4.14 23.11
N GLU A 26 11.76 4.25 22.94
CA GLU A 26 11.19 4.76 21.70
C GLU A 26 12.02 5.97 21.26
N ILE A 27 12.73 5.82 20.15
CA ILE A 27 13.55 6.91 19.62
C ILE A 27 12.54 8.01 19.29
N LYS A 28 12.46 9.02 20.16
CA LYS A 28 11.65 10.22 19.92
C LYS A 28 12.38 11.05 18.89
N TYR A 29 12.12 10.73 17.63
CA TYR A 29 12.53 11.57 16.51
C TYR A 29 11.90 12.96 16.68
N PRO A 30 12.66 14.06 16.56
CA PRO A 30 12.12 15.41 16.56
C PRO A 30 11.00 15.57 15.53
N ASP A 31 9.98 16.37 15.88
CA ASP A 31 8.86 16.66 14.99
C ASP A 31 9.29 17.68 13.93
N CYS A 32 9.46 17.23 12.69
CA CYS A 32 9.88 18.05 11.56
C CYS A 32 8.75 18.89 10.95
N VAL A 33 7.57 18.98 11.57
CA VAL A 33 6.46 19.81 11.08
C VAL A 33 6.88 21.27 10.84
N GLU A 34 7.82 21.82 11.63
CA GLU A 34 8.36 23.17 11.41
C GLU A 34 9.31 23.27 10.20
N PHE A 35 9.97 22.17 9.81
CA PHE A 35 10.88 22.14 8.65
C PHE A 35 10.11 22.11 7.32
N ASP A 36 8.88 21.59 7.31
CA ASP A 36 8.04 21.47 6.12
C ASP A 36 6.76 22.34 6.18
N LYS A 37 6.90 23.60 6.59
CA LYS A 37 5.76 24.54 6.72
C LYS A 37 4.85 24.57 5.49
N LYS A 38 5.43 24.56 4.28
CA LYS A 38 4.67 24.55 3.01
C LYS A 38 3.88 23.27 2.80
N ASP A 39 4.45 22.13 3.16
CA ASP A 39 3.80 20.83 2.99
C ASP A 39 2.71 20.62 4.03
N LYS A 40 2.91 21.15 5.26
CA LYS A 40 1.84 21.25 6.26
C LYS A 40 0.70 22.14 5.77
N GLU A 41 0.99 23.34 5.27
CA GLU A 41 -0.04 24.25 4.73
C GLU A 41 -0.81 23.60 3.57
N TYR A 42 -0.11 22.88 2.69
CA TYR A 42 -0.74 22.11 1.61
C TYR A 42 -1.62 20.97 2.13
N TYR A 43 -1.12 20.18 3.10
CA TYR A 43 -1.87 19.12 3.76
C TYR A 43 -3.12 19.65 4.45
N ASP A 44 -3.03 20.72 5.23
CA ASP A 44 -4.16 21.29 5.95
C ASP A 44 -5.27 21.74 4.98
N ARG A 45 -4.88 22.34 3.84
CA ARG A 45 -5.82 22.73 2.78
C ARG A 45 -6.49 21.52 2.12
N LEU A 46 -5.72 20.47 1.83
CA LEU A 46 -6.25 19.20 1.34
C LEU A 46 -7.29 18.64 2.31
N MET A 47 -6.95 18.58 3.61
CA MET A 47 -7.84 18.07 4.64
C MET A 47 -9.12 18.90 4.77
N GLU A 48 -9.04 20.23 4.65
CA GLU A 48 -10.22 21.10 4.66
C GLU A 48 -11.14 20.82 3.46
N GLU A 49 -10.60 20.79 2.23
CA GLU A 49 -11.39 20.46 1.02
C GLU A 49 -12.03 19.06 1.12
N SER A 50 -11.35 18.12 1.80
CA SER A 50 -11.83 16.75 1.94
C SER A 50 -13.12 16.63 2.75
N LYS A 51 -13.37 17.56 3.70
CA LYS A 51 -14.59 17.57 4.52
C LYS A 51 -15.85 17.77 3.69
N GLU A 52 -15.72 18.43 2.55
CA GLU A 52 -16.81 18.71 1.62
C GLU A 52 -16.87 17.76 0.42
N THR A 53 -16.07 16.69 0.44
CA THR A 53 -15.90 15.77 -0.70
C THR A 53 -16.42 14.39 -0.34
N ASP A 54 -17.41 13.90 -1.09
CA ASP A 54 -17.88 12.53 -0.96
C ASP A 54 -17.06 11.59 -1.86
N TYR A 55 -16.27 10.72 -1.24
CA TYR A 55 -15.40 9.76 -1.94
C TYR A 55 -16.08 8.43 -2.28
N SER A 56 -17.33 8.20 -1.85
CA SER A 56 -18.02 6.90 -1.97
C SER A 56 -18.14 6.42 -3.42
N GLY A 57 -18.35 7.34 -4.38
CA GLY A 57 -18.48 7.02 -5.81
C GLY A 57 -17.16 6.98 -6.58
N LEU A 58 -16.02 7.33 -5.98
CA LEU A 58 -14.76 7.47 -6.72
C LEU A 58 -14.23 6.14 -7.26
N ALA A 59 -14.33 5.06 -6.46
CA ALA A 59 -13.86 3.73 -6.87
C ALA A 59 -14.57 3.24 -8.16
N ASP A 60 -15.87 3.49 -8.27
CA ASP A 60 -16.69 3.10 -9.42
C ASP A 60 -16.22 3.81 -10.70
N VAL A 61 -15.93 5.10 -10.60
CA VAL A 61 -15.43 5.90 -11.73
C VAL A 61 -14.02 5.48 -12.12
N ILE A 62 -13.15 5.16 -11.15
CA ILE A 62 -11.80 4.63 -11.40
C ILE A 62 -11.88 3.31 -12.16
N ILE A 63 -12.65 2.34 -11.66
CA ILE A 63 -12.79 1.01 -12.26
C ILE A 63 -13.35 1.08 -13.68
N LYS A 64 -14.38 1.92 -13.89
CA LYS A 64 -14.97 2.14 -15.23
C LYS A 64 -13.95 2.62 -16.25
N ASN A 65 -12.92 3.35 -15.81
CA ASN A 65 -11.91 3.97 -16.67
C ASN A 65 -10.61 3.16 -16.80
N ILE A 66 -10.55 1.93 -16.25
CA ILE A 66 -9.45 1.00 -16.51
C ILE A 66 -9.49 0.58 -17.99
N ASN A 67 -8.42 0.89 -18.72
CA ASN A 67 -8.26 0.43 -20.10
C ASN A 67 -7.89 -1.06 -20.10
N THR A 68 -8.78 -1.90 -20.64
CA THR A 68 -8.58 -3.35 -20.66
C THR A 68 -7.84 -3.85 -21.91
N LYS A 69 -7.55 -2.97 -22.90
CA LYS A 69 -6.94 -3.37 -24.17
C LYS A 69 -5.57 -4.02 -24.01
N SER A 70 -4.80 -3.60 -23.01
CA SER A 70 -3.46 -4.14 -22.71
C SER A 70 -3.49 -5.41 -21.86
N LEU A 71 -4.65 -5.80 -21.32
CA LEU A 71 -4.84 -7.01 -20.51
C LEU A 71 -5.25 -8.19 -21.39
N LYS A 72 -4.29 -8.99 -21.85
CA LYS A 72 -4.49 -10.05 -22.86
C LYS A 72 -4.88 -11.41 -22.28
N THR A 73 -4.59 -11.70 -21.02
CA THR A 73 -4.74 -13.05 -20.45
C THR A 73 -5.93 -13.16 -19.53
N LYS A 74 -6.44 -14.37 -19.27
CA LYS A 74 -7.60 -14.57 -18.37
C LYS A 74 -7.22 -14.53 -16.88
N ASN A 75 -5.95 -14.34 -16.57
CA ASN A 75 -5.41 -14.26 -15.22
C ASN A 75 -4.80 -12.88 -15.00
N LEU A 76 -5.14 -12.22 -13.90
CA LEU A 76 -4.64 -10.88 -13.57
C LEU A 76 -4.10 -10.87 -12.15
N LYS A 77 -2.82 -10.53 -11.99
CA LYS A 77 -2.25 -10.18 -10.70
C LYS A 77 -2.60 -8.74 -10.37
N LEU A 78 -3.22 -8.54 -9.22
CA LEU A 78 -3.42 -7.23 -8.62
C LEU A 78 -2.29 -7.01 -7.63
N TYR A 79 -1.38 -6.11 -7.98
CA TYR A 79 -0.29 -5.71 -7.10
C TYR A 79 -0.75 -4.62 -6.16
N ILE A 80 -0.92 -5.00 -4.90
CA ILE A 80 -1.10 -4.06 -3.80
C ILE A 80 0.28 -3.46 -3.52
N ARG A 81 0.35 -2.13 -3.52
CA ARG A 81 1.58 -1.33 -3.53
C ARG A 81 2.61 -1.76 -2.47
N LYS A 82 3.87 -1.60 -2.88
CA LYS A 82 5.14 -1.61 -2.12
C LYS A 82 5.11 -0.73 -0.85
N ILE A 83 5.60 -1.29 0.26
CA ILE A 83 6.32 -0.55 1.30
C ILE A 83 7.81 -0.54 0.93
N ARG A 84 8.35 0.66 0.75
CA ARG A 84 9.60 1.14 1.36
C ARG A 84 9.58 2.65 1.18
N THR A 85 9.01 3.35 2.16
CA THR A 85 9.72 4.51 2.68
C THR A 85 10.59 3.93 3.80
N ILE A 86 11.72 3.31 3.44
CA ILE A 86 12.90 3.59 4.25
C ILE A 86 13.22 5.00 3.80
N CYS A 87 13.02 5.97 4.69
CA CYS A 87 13.25 7.41 4.59
C CYS A 87 13.46 7.95 3.16
N GLY A 88 12.62 8.88 2.70
CA GLY A 88 12.80 9.52 1.40
C GLY A 88 14.28 9.80 1.11
N ASN A 89 14.76 9.24 -0.01
CA ASN A 89 16.15 9.19 -0.50
C ASN A 89 17.04 8.01 -0.09
N GLU A 90 17.74 7.53 -1.13
CA GLU A 90 18.94 6.71 -1.02
C GLU A 90 19.95 7.46 -0.16
N ILE A 91 20.18 6.96 1.06
CA ILE A 91 21.12 7.49 2.05
C ILE A 91 20.66 8.82 2.66
N ASP A 92 19.63 8.78 3.51
CA ASP A 92 19.46 9.81 4.52
C ASP A 92 19.15 9.19 5.89
N TYR A 93 20.18 9.11 6.73
CA TYR A 93 20.06 8.89 8.17
C TYR A 93 19.61 10.18 8.86
N SER A 94 18.68 10.94 8.26
CA SER A 94 18.17 12.16 8.88
C SER A 94 17.16 11.77 9.97
N VAL A 95 17.50 12.24 11.16
CA VAL A 95 16.95 11.90 12.46
C VAL A 95 15.60 12.59 12.67
N CYS A 96 14.66 12.52 11.72
CA CYS A 96 13.30 12.98 11.97
C CYS A 96 12.24 12.22 11.16
N SER A 97 11.06 12.07 11.75
CA SER A 97 9.88 11.51 11.07
C SER A 97 8.77 12.55 11.11
N SER A 98 8.33 13.03 9.95
CA SER A 98 7.11 13.83 9.89
C SER A 98 5.92 12.91 10.18
N LYS A 99 5.08 13.30 11.14
CA LYS A 99 3.80 12.62 11.40
C LYS A 99 2.75 12.93 10.32
N ILE A 100 3.03 13.89 9.43
CA ILE A 100 2.12 14.29 8.37
C ILE A 100 2.35 13.39 7.16
N ASN A 101 1.36 12.54 6.86
CA ASN A 101 1.36 11.83 5.59
C ASN A 101 0.94 12.76 4.46
N ILE A 102 1.90 13.41 3.82
CA ILE A 102 1.63 14.21 2.61
C ILE A 102 1.38 13.34 1.37
N ILE A 103 1.75 12.06 1.42
CA ILE A 103 1.57 11.14 0.31
C ILE A 103 0.19 10.49 0.43
N ASN A 104 -0.79 11.08 -0.26
CA ASN A 104 -2.17 10.60 -0.37
C ASN A 104 -2.96 10.60 0.96
N PRO A 105 -3.04 11.74 1.66
CA PRO A 105 -3.68 11.83 2.96
C PRO A 105 -5.17 11.50 2.94
N ILE A 106 -5.83 11.67 1.79
CA ILE A 106 -7.29 11.63 1.72
C ILE A 106 -7.80 10.36 1.04
N TYR A 107 -7.40 10.09 -0.20
CA TYR A 107 -7.87 8.92 -0.95
C TYR A 107 -6.66 8.11 -1.44
N ASN A 108 -6.64 6.85 -1.07
CA ASN A 108 -5.50 5.95 -1.21
C ASN A 108 -5.97 4.51 -1.40
N GLU A 109 -5.01 3.59 -1.48
CA GLU A 109 -5.21 2.15 -1.65
C GLU A 109 -6.16 1.58 -0.60
N TYR A 110 -6.02 1.97 0.68
CA TYR A 110 -6.87 1.50 1.77
C TYR A 110 -8.35 1.88 1.56
N LYS A 111 -8.63 3.09 1.06
CA LYS A 111 -10.01 3.51 0.75
C LYS A 111 -10.52 2.93 -0.57
N PHE A 112 -9.62 2.64 -1.51
CA PHE A 112 -9.99 2.06 -2.79
C PHE A 112 -10.34 0.59 -2.66
N TRP A 113 -9.51 -0.21 -1.99
CA TRP A 113 -9.73 -1.66 -1.84
C TRP A 113 -10.81 -1.92 -0.80
N THR A 114 -11.98 -2.30 -1.29
CA THR A 114 -13.14 -2.72 -0.50
C THR A 114 -13.72 -3.97 -1.15
N GLU A 115 -14.56 -4.71 -0.44
CA GLU A 115 -15.28 -5.84 -1.04
C GLU A 115 -16.06 -5.42 -2.29
N LYS A 116 -16.74 -4.26 -2.23
CA LYS A 116 -17.51 -3.70 -3.36
C LYS A 116 -16.61 -3.42 -4.56
N SER A 117 -15.53 -2.66 -4.37
CA SER A 117 -14.65 -2.29 -5.48
C SER A 117 -13.95 -3.50 -6.10
N ILE A 118 -13.62 -4.52 -5.29
CA ILE A 118 -13.06 -5.78 -5.79
C ILE A 118 -14.10 -6.55 -6.63
N LYS A 119 -15.35 -6.63 -6.17
CA LYS A 119 -16.45 -7.25 -6.95
C LYS A 119 -16.71 -6.50 -8.26
N ASP A 120 -16.73 -5.17 -8.21
CA ASP A 120 -16.93 -4.33 -9.40
C ASP A 120 -15.77 -4.49 -10.39
N LEU A 121 -14.54 -4.57 -9.89
CA LEU A 121 -13.35 -4.83 -10.70
C LEU A 121 -13.41 -6.23 -11.34
N SER A 122 -13.77 -7.26 -10.57
CA SER A 122 -13.95 -8.62 -11.07
C SER A 122 -14.98 -8.67 -12.20
N LYS A 123 -16.13 -8.01 -12.03
CA LYS A 123 -17.17 -7.91 -13.05
C LYS A 123 -16.71 -7.14 -14.29
N LYS A 124 -15.96 -6.04 -14.11
CA LYS A 124 -15.49 -5.18 -15.22
C LYS A 124 -14.43 -5.87 -16.08
N LEU A 125 -13.60 -6.71 -15.47
CA LEU A 125 -12.46 -7.34 -16.13
C LEU A 125 -12.73 -8.77 -16.58
N ASP A 126 -13.60 -9.49 -15.87
CA ASP A 126 -13.92 -10.90 -16.06
C ASP A 126 -12.66 -11.78 -16.22
N LYS A 127 -11.77 -11.66 -15.24
CA LYS A 127 -10.49 -12.38 -15.14
C LYS A 127 -10.38 -13.03 -13.77
N ASN A 128 -9.59 -14.09 -13.66
CA ASN A 128 -9.12 -14.60 -12.39
C ASN A 128 -8.25 -13.54 -11.71
N LEU A 129 -8.73 -12.92 -10.62
CA LEU A 129 -8.00 -11.89 -9.90
C LEU A 129 -7.16 -12.51 -8.79
N ILE A 130 -5.84 -12.46 -8.93
CA ILE A 130 -4.86 -12.99 -7.97
C ILE A 130 -4.27 -11.81 -7.22
N PHE A 131 -4.35 -11.81 -5.89
CA PHE A 131 -3.84 -10.69 -5.08
C PHE A 131 -2.41 -10.98 -4.61
N ALA A 132 -1.50 -10.04 -4.86
CA ALA A 132 -0.12 -10.16 -4.45
C ALA A 132 0.43 -8.82 -3.96
N VAL A 133 1.37 -8.89 -3.02
CA VAL A 133 2.19 -7.78 -2.58
C VAL A 133 3.57 -7.95 -3.22
N LYS A 134 4.04 -6.89 -3.88
CA LYS A 134 5.37 -6.88 -4.51
C LYS A 134 6.34 -6.05 -3.67
N TYR A 135 7.37 -6.72 -3.16
CA TYR A 135 8.46 -6.09 -2.42
C TYR A 135 9.59 -5.74 -3.38
N TYR A 136 10.03 -4.49 -3.32
CA TYR A 136 11.18 -4.01 -4.09
C TYR A 136 12.26 -3.55 -3.10
N GLY A 137 13.41 -4.22 -3.13
CA GLY A 137 14.55 -4.03 -2.23
C GLY A 137 15.70 -4.98 -2.56
N PHE A 138 16.44 -5.44 -1.55
CA PHE A 138 17.41 -6.53 -1.71
C PHE A 138 16.67 -7.85 -1.98
N GLY A 139 16.38 -8.11 -3.26
CA GLY A 139 15.48 -9.17 -3.71
C GLY A 139 14.11 -8.61 -4.08
N ASN A 140 13.77 -8.70 -5.37
CA ASN A 140 12.40 -8.46 -5.82
C ASN A 140 11.57 -9.71 -5.47
N SER A 141 10.83 -9.68 -4.36
CA SER A 141 9.97 -10.79 -3.96
C SER A 141 8.49 -10.46 -4.16
N GLU A 142 7.75 -11.44 -4.65
CA GLU A 142 6.29 -11.42 -4.76
C GLU A 142 5.75 -12.36 -3.67
N ILE A 143 4.83 -11.86 -2.85
CA ILE A 143 4.14 -12.65 -1.84
C ILE A 143 2.64 -12.58 -2.13
N PHE A 144 1.97 -13.73 -2.23
CA PHE A 144 0.52 -13.75 -2.39
C PHE A 144 -0.15 -13.27 -1.10
N LEU A 145 -1.19 -12.46 -1.27
CA LEU A 145 -1.93 -11.92 -0.14
C LEU A 145 -2.62 -13.08 0.62
N ASN A 146 -2.32 -13.17 1.92
CA ASN A 146 -2.97 -14.06 2.87
C ASN A 146 -3.34 -13.29 4.15
N GLU A 147 -3.88 -13.98 5.16
CA GLU A 147 -4.35 -13.34 6.41
C GLU A 147 -3.22 -12.70 7.21
N GLU A 148 -2.01 -13.26 7.12
CA GLU A 148 -0.81 -12.86 7.85
C GLU A 148 0.03 -11.81 7.08
N THR A 149 -0.31 -11.55 5.81
CA THR A 149 0.46 -10.64 4.96
C THR A 149 0.34 -9.21 5.47
N TYR A 150 1.47 -8.63 5.88
CA TYR A 150 1.54 -7.25 6.35
C TYR A 150 1.16 -6.27 5.22
N SER A 151 -0.09 -5.82 5.26
CA SER A 151 -0.68 -4.92 4.25
C SER A 151 -1.73 -3.98 4.85
N ASP A 152 -1.79 -3.86 6.18
CA ASP A 152 -2.81 -3.07 6.91
C ASP A 152 -2.89 -1.60 6.49
N ARG A 153 -1.81 -1.04 5.95
CA ARG A 153 -1.78 0.34 5.43
C ARG A 153 -2.42 0.50 4.05
N TYR A 154 -2.67 -0.59 3.33
CA TYR A 154 -3.15 -0.57 1.95
C TYR A 154 -4.45 -1.36 1.76
N VAL A 155 -4.69 -2.35 2.60
CA VAL A 155 -5.87 -3.22 2.53
C VAL A 155 -6.33 -3.50 3.95
N SER A 156 -7.61 -3.28 4.23
CA SER A 156 -8.17 -3.52 5.56
C SER A 156 -8.21 -5.01 5.89
N LYS A 157 -8.34 -5.33 7.18
CA LYS A 157 -8.45 -6.72 7.65
C LYS A 157 -9.67 -7.42 7.08
N GLU A 158 -10.79 -6.71 6.94
CA GLU A 158 -12.04 -7.21 6.37
C GLU A 158 -11.84 -7.60 4.90
N VAL A 159 -11.13 -6.77 4.14
CA VAL A 159 -10.84 -7.04 2.73
C VAL A 159 -9.89 -8.21 2.57
N ARG A 160 -8.89 -8.35 3.45
CA ARG A 160 -8.03 -9.55 3.45
C ARG A 160 -8.84 -10.81 3.71
N LYS A 161 -9.69 -10.82 4.74
CA LYS A 161 -10.59 -11.95 5.03
C LYS A 161 -11.50 -12.26 3.84
N PHE A 162 -12.06 -11.23 3.21
CA PHE A 162 -12.84 -11.40 1.99
C PHE A 162 -12.03 -12.11 0.91
N ILE A 163 -10.79 -11.68 0.63
CA ILE A 163 -9.91 -12.29 -0.37
C ILE A 163 -9.53 -13.73 0.01
N THR A 164 -9.17 -14.01 1.27
CA THR A 164 -8.75 -15.35 1.73
C THR A 164 -9.90 -16.35 1.85
N SER A 165 -11.14 -15.88 1.91
CA SER A 165 -12.34 -16.73 1.80
C SER A 165 -12.68 -17.15 0.36
N GLN A 166 -11.97 -16.62 -0.65
CA GLN A 166 -12.20 -16.97 -2.04
C GLN A 166 -11.51 -18.30 -2.43
N LYS A 167 -11.47 -18.62 -3.72
CA LYS A 167 -10.87 -19.86 -4.19
C LYS A 167 -9.37 -19.88 -3.88
N LYS A 168 -8.90 -21.03 -3.40
CA LYS A 168 -7.50 -21.32 -3.12
C LYS A 168 -6.85 -22.01 -4.33
N GLY A 169 -5.62 -21.63 -4.64
CA GLY A 169 -4.73 -22.29 -5.60
C GLY A 169 -3.34 -22.50 -5.01
N THR A 170 -2.48 -23.18 -5.77
CA THR A 170 -1.09 -23.44 -5.40
C THR A 170 -0.17 -23.10 -6.56
N TYR A 171 0.95 -22.43 -6.29
CA TYR A 171 1.98 -22.07 -7.25
C TYR A 171 3.34 -22.06 -6.56
N ASN A 172 4.30 -22.82 -7.09
CA ASN A 172 5.65 -23.00 -6.49
C ASN A 172 5.59 -23.25 -4.98
N GLU A 173 4.78 -24.24 -4.56
CA GLU A 173 4.55 -24.63 -3.17
C GLU A 173 3.84 -23.58 -2.29
N ALA A 174 3.67 -22.35 -2.77
CA ALA A 174 2.92 -21.30 -2.10
C ALA A 174 1.41 -21.41 -2.39
N SER A 175 0.60 -21.21 -1.35
CA SER A 175 -0.84 -21.03 -1.51
C SER A 175 -1.16 -19.59 -1.93
N PHE A 176 -2.13 -19.44 -2.82
CA PHE A 176 -2.68 -18.13 -3.17
C PHE A 176 -4.20 -18.17 -3.22
N TYR A 177 -4.81 -17.00 -3.10
CA TYR A 177 -6.26 -16.83 -3.18
C TYR A 177 -6.62 -15.98 -4.40
N TYR A 178 -7.72 -16.33 -5.04
CA TYR A 178 -8.17 -15.63 -6.23
C TYR A 178 -9.69 -15.58 -6.34
N ILE A 179 -10.17 -14.51 -6.98
CA ILE A 179 -11.56 -14.38 -7.38
C ILE A 179 -11.67 -14.91 -8.81
N PRO A 180 -12.48 -15.96 -9.05
CA PRO A 180 -12.56 -16.57 -10.37
C PRO A 180 -13.26 -15.64 -11.38
N SER A 181 -12.87 -15.75 -12.65
CA SER A 181 -13.71 -15.26 -13.77
C SER A 181 -15.02 -16.04 -13.85
N SER A 182 -15.99 -15.46 -14.58
CA SER A 182 -17.24 -16.16 -14.91
C SER A 182 -16.99 -17.39 -15.80
N GLU A 183 -16.00 -17.30 -16.70
CA GLU A 183 -15.49 -18.43 -17.45
C GLU A 183 -14.64 -19.34 -16.55
N LYS A 184 -14.86 -20.66 -16.61
CA LYS A 184 -14.07 -21.65 -15.88
C LYS A 184 -12.70 -21.87 -16.54
N VAL A 185 -11.80 -20.91 -16.41
CA VAL A 185 -10.44 -20.95 -16.97
C VAL A 185 -9.43 -21.37 -15.90
N LYS A 186 -8.41 -22.14 -16.29
CA LYS A 186 -7.30 -22.51 -15.42
C LYS A 186 -6.53 -21.27 -14.95
N THR A 187 -6.24 -21.22 -13.66
CA THR A 187 -5.46 -20.14 -13.07
C THR A 187 -3.96 -20.34 -13.34
N GLU A 188 -3.41 -19.61 -14.30
CA GLU A 188 -1.99 -19.64 -14.68
C GLU A 188 -1.29 -18.39 -14.15
N VAL A 189 -0.56 -18.53 -13.03
CA VAL A 189 0.07 -17.41 -12.32
C VAL A 189 1.23 -16.78 -13.10
N GLU A 190 2.05 -17.59 -13.79
CA GLU A 190 3.22 -17.13 -14.54
C GLU A 190 2.86 -16.26 -15.75
N LYS A 191 1.74 -16.57 -16.41
CA LYS A 191 1.27 -15.87 -17.61
C LYS A 191 0.23 -14.79 -17.29
N ALA A 192 0.00 -14.51 -16.01
CA ALA A 192 -0.97 -13.51 -15.62
C ALA A 192 -0.49 -12.11 -16.05
N ASP A 193 -1.39 -11.32 -16.63
CA ASP A 193 -1.17 -9.88 -16.73
C ASP A 193 -1.03 -9.30 -15.31
N TYR A 194 -0.57 -8.06 -15.18
CA TYR A 194 -0.61 -7.37 -13.89
C TYR A 194 -1.14 -5.95 -13.97
N LEU A 195 -1.77 -5.52 -12.88
CA LEU A 195 -2.28 -4.19 -12.65
C LEU A 195 -1.85 -3.72 -11.25
N SER A 196 -1.25 -2.53 -11.15
CA SER A 196 -1.13 -1.79 -9.89
C SER A 196 -1.76 -0.40 -10.03
N LEU A 197 -2.26 0.11 -8.91
CA LEU A 197 -2.88 1.43 -8.82
C LEU A 197 -2.11 2.27 -7.82
N HIS A 198 -1.77 3.50 -8.19
CA HIS A 198 -1.21 4.49 -7.28
C HIS A 198 -2.03 5.76 -7.33
N PHE A 199 -2.39 6.26 -6.16
CA PHE A 199 -3.23 7.45 -5.99
C PHE A 199 -2.37 8.69 -5.75
N THR A 200 -2.88 9.87 -6.08
CA THR A 200 -2.31 11.16 -5.71
C THR A 200 -3.43 12.16 -5.44
N ASN A 201 -3.42 12.81 -4.28
CA ASN A 201 -4.42 13.82 -3.92
C ASN A 201 -3.90 15.23 -4.26
N HIS A 202 -4.75 16.01 -4.93
CA HIS A 202 -4.48 17.41 -5.27
C HIS A 202 -5.64 18.30 -4.82
N LEU A 203 -5.32 19.57 -4.59
CA LEU A 203 -6.31 20.62 -4.33
C LEU A 203 -7.34 20.70 -5.46
N LYS A 204 -8.45 21.40 -5.20
CA LYS A 204 -9.65 21.46 -6.04
C LYS A 204 -10.36 20.11 -6.15
N LYS A 205 -10.27 19.29 -5.09
CA LYS A 205 -10.94 17.98 -4.96
C LYS A 205 -10.54 17.02 -6.10
N ILE A 206 -9.23 16.95 -6.39
CA ILE A 206 -8.67 16.16 -7.50
C ILE A 206 -7.95 14.92 -6.96
N VAL A 207 -8.17 13.79 -7.63
CA VAL A 207 -7.42 12.55 -7.43
C VAL A 207 -6.84 12.09 -8.76
N VAL A 208 -5.54 11.90 -8.82
CA VAL A 208 -4.86 11.29 -9.95
C VAL A 208 -4.64 9.82 -9.64
N VAL A 209 -4.91 8.96 -10.61
CA VAL A 209 -4.61 7.53 -10.53
C VAL A 209 -3.63 7.17 -11.63
N LYS A 210 -2.49 6.64 -11.21
CA LYS A 210 -1.52 5.96 -12.07
C LYS A 210 -1.89 4.47 -12.10
N TYR A 211 -2.32 4.01 -13.26
CA TYR A 211 -2.48 2.59 -13.57
C TYR A 211 -1.16 2.12 -14.16
N ASN A 212 -0.49 1.17 -13.50
CA ASN A 212 0.59 0.44 -14.14
C ASN A 212 0.01 -0.88 -14.64
N ILE A 213 -0.04 -1.06 -15.96
CA ILE A 213 -0.58 -2.24 -16.61
C ILE A 213 0.53 -2.89 -17.42
N ASN A 214 0.97 -4.09 -17.02
CA ASN A 214 2.06 -4.80 -17.70
C ASN A 214 3.34 -3.94 -17.89
N GLY A 215 3.58 -2.99 -17.00
CA GLY A 215 4.75 -2.11 -17.01
C GLY A 215 4.52 -0.77 -17.70
N GLU A 216 3.38 -0.60 -18.36
CA GLU A 216 2.97 0.66 -18.97
C GLU A 216 2.23 1.55 -17.97
N ASP A 217 2.69 2.79 -17.84
CA ASP A 217 2.10 3.78 -16.95
C ASP A 217 1.05 4.64 -17.66
N ILE A 218 -0.19 4.53 -17.20
CA ILE A 218 -1.33 5.31 -17.70
C ILE A 218 -1.85 6.18 -16.56
N TYR A 219 -2.07 7.46 -16.82
CA TYR A 219 -2.55 8.41 -15.82
C TYR A 219 -3.98 8.85 -16.16
N LYS A 220 -4.87 8.82 -15.17
CA LYS A 220 -6.20 9.45 -15.25
C LYS A 220 -6.41 10.38 -14.07
N THR A 221 -7.09 11.49 -14.35
CA THR A 221 -7.39 12.51 -13.37
C THR A 221 -8.89 12.55 -13.14
N PHE A 222 -9.27 12.51 -11.87
CA PHE A 222 -10.65 12.52 -11.41
C PHE A 222 -10.87 13.76 -10.57
N GLN A 223 -11.97 14.47 -10.80
CA GLN A 223 -12.33 15.65 -10.03
C GLN A 223 -13.74 15.49 -9.48
N TYR A 224 -13.92 15.86 -8.21
CA TYR A 224 -15.23 15.96 -7.60
C TYR A 224 -15.81 17.35 -7.85
N ASP A 225 -16.88 17.38 -8.63
CA ASP A 225 -17.51 18.61 -9.08
C ASP A 225 -19.04 18.42 -9.16
N HIS A 226 -19.81 19.41 -8.70
CA HIS A 226 -21.28 19.33 -8.61
C HIS A 226 -21.79 18.02 -7.97
N LYS A 227 -21.16 17.65 -6.83
CA LYS A 227 -21.45 16.42 -6.06
C LYS A 227 -21.24 15.09 -6.83
N LYS A 228 -20.41 15.08 -7.88
CA LYS A 228 -20.14 13.89 -8.69
C LYS A 228 -18.66 13.81 -9.07
N TRP A 229 -18.12 12.60 -9.10
CA TRP A 229 -16.81 12.33 -9.66
C TRP A 229 -16.87 12.26 -11.19
N LYS A 230 -15.98 12.99 -11.85
CA LYS A 230 -15.84 12.99 -13.32
C LYS A 230 -14.39 12.78 -13.69
N VAL A 231 -14.17 12.18 -14.85
CA VAL A 231 -12.84 12.16 -15.48
C VAL A 231 -12.63 13.52 -16.13
N ILE A 232 -11.45 14.10 -15.92
CA ILE A 232 -11.02 15.32 -16.59
C ILE A 232 -9.73 15.06 -17.36
N ASP A 233 -9.40 15.96 -18.29
CA ASP A 233 -8.16 15.88 -19.04
C ASP A 233 -6.96 15.96 -18.09
N ASN A 234 -5.98 15.08 -18.33
CA ASN A 234 -4.80 15.04 -17.51
C ASN A 234 -3.89 16.22 -17.87
N LYS A 235 -3.73 17.16 -16.94
CA LYS A 235 -2.83 18.29 -17.08
C LYS A 235 -1.43 17.89 -16.63
N ASN A 236 -0.40 18.49 -17.24
CA ASN A 236 0.98 18.19 -16.88
C ASN A 236 1.31 18.54 -15.41
N GLU A 237 0.62 19.51 -14.81
CA GLU A 237 0.73 19.87 -13.38
C GLU A 237 0.29 18.75 -12.41
N PHE A 238 -0.39 17.72 -12.92
CA PHE A 238 -0.84 16.55 -12.17
C PHE A 238 0.03 15.30 -12.43
N LYS A 239 1.00 15.39 -13.36
CA LYS A 239 1.99 14.34 -13.57
C LYS A 239 3.11 14.55 -12.56
N PHE A 240 3.39 13.50 -11.80
CA PHE A 240 4.42 13.41 -10.76
C PHE A 240 5.64 14.32 -11.00
N ILE A 241 5.99 15.11 -9.98
CA ILE A 241 7.39 15.50 -9.76
C ILE A 241 8.03 14.27 -9.11
N ASN A 242 9.06 13.72 -9.76
CA ASN A 242 9.85 12.60 -9.23
C ASN A 242 10.58 13.00 -7.96
#